data_AF-A0A523HDZ4-F1
#
_entry.id   AF-A0A523HDZ4-F1
#
_cell.length_a   1.000
_cell.length_b   1.000
_cell.length_c   1.000
_cell.angle_alpha   90.00
_cell.angle_beta   90.00
_cell.angle_gamma   90.00
#
_symmetry.space_group_name_H-M   'P 1'
#
loop_
_entity.id
_entity.type
_entity.pdbx_description
1 polymer ?
#
loop_
_entity_poly.entity_id
_entity_poly.type
_entity_poly.pdbx_seq_one_letter_code
_entity_poly.pdbx_strand_id
1 'polypeptide(L)' 'MADTRSRNLKRWRKQAAQQNAIVPVYFEVTPHTALIVCGKCRCEFQRNLIPHVNDPTFVCPKKSCRAKNWVPVRYDLRF' A
#
# COMPACT_ATOMS: atom_id res chain seq x y z
N MET A 1 2.74 9.26 25.49
CA MET A 1 1.97 8.31 24.64
C MET A 1 2.75 8.07 23.36
N ALA A 2 3.47 6.94 23.25
CA ALA A 2 4.22 6.63 22.03
C ALA A 2 3.23 6.28 20.91
N ASP A 3 3.15 7.21 19.96
CA ASP A 3 2.26 7.30 18.80
C ASP A 3 1.99 5.94 18.15
N THR A 4 0.73 5.50 18.18
CA THR A 4 0.23 4.27 17.56
C THR A 4 0.59 4.19 16.07
N ARG A 5 0.80 5.34 15.40
CA ARG A 5 1.29 5.43 14.01
C ARG A 5 2.71 4.88 13.85
N SER A 6 3.61 5.13 14.81
CA SER A 6 5.01 4.69 14.74
C SER A 6 5.17 3.17 14.87
N ARG A 7 4.37 2.54 15.74
CA ARG A 7 4.37 1.08 15.97
C ARG A 7 3.81 0.32 14.77
N ASN A 8 2.74 0.83 14.17
CA ASN A 8 2.15 0.25 12.96
C ASN A 8 3.10 0.39 11.77
N LEU A 9 3.77 1.54 11.60
CA LEU A 9 4.71 1.74 10.49
C LEU A 9 5.89 0.76 10.53
N LYS A 10 6.46 0.48 11.71
CA LYS A 10 7.56 -0.51 11.83
C LYS A 10 7.10 -1.91 11.44
N ARG A 11 5.91 -2.32 11.91
CA ARG A 11 5.29 -3.61 11.56
C ARG A 11 5.03 -3.71 10.05
N TRP A 12 4.44 -2.67 9.47
CA TRP A 12 4.12 -2.60 8.05
C TRP A 12 5.38 -2.66 7.18
N ARG A 13 6.44 -1.96 7.55
CA ARG A 13 7.73 -2.07 6.86
C ARG A 13 8.29 -3.48 6.87
N LYS A 14 8.18 -4.19 8.01
CA LYS A 14 8.60 -5.59 8.11
C LYS A 14 7.77 -6.49 7.20
N GLN A 15 6.44 -6.33 7.19
CA GLN A 15 5.53 -7.11 6.34
C GLN A 15 5.75 -6.83 4.85
N ALA A 16 5.88 -5.55 4.46
CA ALA A 16 6.19 -5.16 3.09
C ALA A 16 7.52 -5.76 2.61
N ALA A 17 8.57 -5.74 3.46
CA ALA A 17 9.85 -6.33 3.14
C ALA A 17 9.76 -7.85 2.91
N GLN A 18 8.95 -8.58 3.69
CA GLN A 18 8.68 -10.01 3.47
C GLN A 18 8.04 -10.30 2.11
N GLN A 19 7.36 -9.32 1.51
CA GLN A 19 6.74 -9.41 0.19
C GLN A 19 7.58 -8.79 -0.93
N ASN A 20 8.86 -8.47 -0.68
CA ASN A 20 9.72 -7.73 -1.60
C ASN A 20 9.10 -6.41 -2.07
N ALA A 21 8.45 -5.69 -1.16
CA ALA A 21 7.71 -4.46 -1.39
C ALA A 21 8.08 -3.36 -0.37
N ILE A 22 7.61 -2.14 -0.61
CA ILE A 22 7.75 -0.99 0.28
C ILE A 22 6.38 -0.50 0.74
N VAL A 23 6.33 0.18 1.88
CA VAL A 23 5.12 0.90 2.30
C VAL A 23 5.00 2.19 1.47
N PRO A 24 3.82 2.51 0.89
CA PRO A 24 3.56 3.82 0.29
C PRO A 24 3.88 4.98 1.24
N VAL A 25 4.18 6.16 0.70
CA VAL A 25 4.24 7.38 1.53
C VAL A 25 2.84 7.74 2.04
N TYR A 26 1.85 7.55 1.17
CA TYR A 26 0.44 7.77 1.44
C TYR A 26 -0.36 6.75 0.66
N PHE A 27 -1.50 6.33 1.21
CA PHE A 27 -2.51 5.61 0.47
C PHE A 27 -3.89 5.92 1.06
N GLU A 28 -4.89 5.85 0.20
CA GLU A 28 -6.29 5.99 0.57
C GLU A 28 -7.08 4.91 -0.16
N VAL A 29 -8.00 4.27 0.56
CA VAL A 29 -8.83 3.20 0.02
C VAL A 29 -10.28 3.67 0.02
N THR A 30 -10.85 3.68 -1.18
CA THR A 30 -12.28 3.84 -1.42
C THR A 30 -12.88 2.44 -1.70
N PRO A 31 -14.21 2.29 -1.75
CA PRO A 31 -14.84 0.96 -1.83
C PRO A 31 -14.34 0.07 -2.97
N HIS A 32 -13.80 0.60 -4.07
CA HIS A 32 -13.33 -0.21 -5.19
C HIS A 32 -11.92 0.13 -5.68
N THR A 33 -11.31 1.19 -5.14
CA THR A 33 -10.02 1.67 -5.64
C THR A 33 -9.11 2.12 -4.51
N ALA A 34 -7.81 1.97 -4.74
CA ALA A 34 -6.76 2.49 -3.88
C ALA A 34 -6.02 3.61 -4.62
N LEU A 35 -6.00 4.80 -4.03
CA LEU A 35 -5.09 5.88 -4.38
C LEU A 35 -3.78 5.68 -3.62
N ILE A 36 -2.64 5.73 -4.31
CA ILE A 36 -1.34 5.35 -3.75
C ILE A 36 -0.29 6.37 -4.17
N VAL A 37 0.47 6.87 -3.19
CA VAL A 37 1.67 7.68 -3.42
C VAL A 37 2.90 6.81 -3.20
N CYS A 38 3.67 6.57 -4.26
CA CYS A 38 4.76 5.61 -4.25
C CYS A 38 5.81 5.93 -3.17
N GLY A 39 6.15 4.92 -2.35
CA GLY A 39 7.19 5.02 -1.31
C GLY A 39 8.58 5.39 -1.81
N LYS A 40 8.88 5.16 -3.09
CA LYS A 40 10.20 5.37 -3.71
C LYS A 40 10.29 6.66 -4.50
N CYS A 41 9.40 6.86 -5.48
CA CYS A 41 9.48 8.00 -6.41
C CYS A 41 8.43 9.09 -6.17
N ARG A 42 7.57 8.94 -5.16
CA ARG A 42 6.47 9.85 -4.82
C ARG A 42 5.45 10.13 -5.93
N CYS A 43 5.48 9.34 -7.01
CA CYS A 43 4.44 9.38 -8.03
C CYS A 43 3.13 8.88 -7.44
N GLU A 44 2.07 9.64 -7.63
CA GLU A 44 0.70 9.24 -7.33
C GLU A 44 0.15 8.35 -8.45
N PHE A 45 -0.64 7.35 -8.09
CA PHE A 45 -1.36 6.49 -9.03
C PHE A 45 -2.53 5.79 -8.34
N GLN A 46 -3.54 5.43 -9.13
CA GLN A 46 -4.73 4.72 -8.66
C GLN A 46 -4.81 3.32 -9.27
N ARG A 47 -5.33 2.37 -8.49
CA ARG A 47 -5.59 0.98 -8.92
C ARG A 47 -6.88 0.46 -8.34
N ASN A 48 -7.55 -0.42 -9.09
CA ASN A 48 -8.72 -1.13 -8.59
C ASN A 48 -8.28 -2.15 -7.55
N LEU A 49 -9.07 -2.28 -6.50
CA LEU A 49 -8.93 -3.35 -5.52
C LEU A 49 -9.57 -4.62 -6.07
N ILE A 50 -8.91 -5.75 -5.87
CA ILE A 50 -9.46 -7.06 -6.22
C ILE A 50 -10.18 -7.58 -4.96
N PRO A 51 -11.49 -7.86 -5.03
CA PRO A 51 -12.24 -8.40 -3.89
C PRO A 51 -11.54 -9.60 -3.24
N HIS A 52 -11.58 -9.65 -1.91
CA HIS A 52 -10.98 -10.71 -1.10
C HIS A 52 -9.44 -10.81 -1.15
N VAL A 53 -8.75 -9.93 -1.89
CA VAL A 53 -7.29 -9.83 -1.84
C VAL A 53 -6.90 -8.91 -0.69
N ASN A 54 -6.44 -9.53 0.39
CA ASN A 54 -5.89 -8.83 1.53
C ASN A 54 -4.45 -8.39 1.27
N ASP A 55 -4.09 -7.24 1.85
CA ASP A 55 -2.74 -6.71 1.87
C ASP A 55 -2.11 -6.60 0.46
N PRO A 56 -2.79 -5.99 -0.53
CA PRO A 56 -2.38 -6.02 -1.93
C PRO A 56 -1.07 -5.25 -2.19
N THR A 57 -0.34 -5.71 -3.21
CA THR A 57 0.87 -5.04 -3.72
C THR A 57 0.63 -4.44 -5.10
N PHE A 58 0.93 -3.15 -5.24
CA PHE A 58 0.76 -2.41 -6.50
C PHE A 58 2.10 -1.90 -7.05
N VAL A 59 2.33 -2.14 -8.33
CA VAL A 59 3.55 -1.67 -9.01
C VAL A 59 3.38 -0.23 -9.47
N CYS A 60 4.33 0.63 -9.09
CA CYS A 60 4.37 2.01 -9.57
C CYS A 60 4.43 2.06 -11.10
N PRO A 61 3.54 2.80 -11.79
CA PRO A 61 3.47 2.82 -13.25
C PRO A 61 4.65 3.56 -13.90
N LYS A 62 5.39 4.38 -13.14
CA LYS A 62 6.56 5.09 -13.65
C LYS A 62 7.63 4.06 -14.05
N LYS A 63 7.92 3.96 -15.35
CA LYS A 63 8.86 2.98 -15.95
C LYS A 63 10.24 2.98 -15.28
N SER A 64 10.73 4.15 -14.86
CA SER A 64 12.02 4.30 -14.16
C SER A 64 11.99 3.88 -12.69
N CYS A 65 10.80 3.68 -12.09
CA CYS A 65 10.66 3.29 -10.69
C CYS A 65 10.30 1.81 -10.53
N ARG A 66 9.14 1.40 -11.08
CA ARG A 66 8.55 0.04 -10.96
C ARG A 66 8.57 -0.56 -9.54
N ALA A 67 8.63 0.27 -8.50
CA ALA A 67 8.62 -0.20 -7.12
C ALA A 67 7.28 -0.86 -6.78
N LYS A 68 7.32 -1.96 -6.03
CA LYS A 68 6.17 -2.65 -5.46
C LYS A 68 5.74 -1.95 -4.17
N ASN A 69 4.53 -1.42 -4.13
CA ASN A 69 3.97 -0.72 -2.97
C ASN A 69 2.92 -1.61 -2.31
N TRP A 70 3.18 -2.02 -1.08
CA TRP A 70 2.33 -2.89 -0.29
C TRP A 70 1.38 -2.06 0.57
N VAL A 71 0.08 -2.33 0.46
CA VAL A 71 -0.97 -1.57 1.13
C VAL A 71 -1.60 -2.44 2.24
N PRO A 72 -1.49 -2.06 3.53
CA PRO A 72 -1.94 -2.86 4.68
C PRO A 72 -3.47 -2.78 4.88
N VAL A 73 -4.24 -3.30 3.92
CA VAL A 73 -5.71 -3.26 3.97
C VAL A 73 -6.30 -4.65 3.79
N ARG A 74 -7.30 -4.95 4.64
CA ARG A 74 -8.17 -6.10 4.43
C ARG A 74 -9.36 -5.63 3.61
N TYR A 75 -9.44 -6.12 2.38
CA TYR A 75 -10.52 -5.74 1.48
C TYR A 75 -11.57 -6.84 1.45
N ASP A 76 -12.57 -6.63 2.31
CA ASP A 76 -13.78 -7.42 2.45
C ASP A 76 -14.91 -6.60 1.81
N LEU A 77 -15.49 -7.10 0.72
CA LEU A 77 -16.74 -6.55 0.18
C LEU A 77 -17.89 -6.94 1.11
N ARG A 78 -17.99 -6.28 2.27
CA ARG A 78 -19.20 -6.30 3.09
C ARG A 78 -19.98 -5.03 2.81
N PHE A 79 -20.97 -5.17 1.93
CA PHE A 79 -22.08 -4.24 1.80
C PHE A 79 -23.07 -4.48 2.93
#